data_AF-A0AAD5M0F3-F1
#
_entry.id   AF-A0AAD5M0F3-F1
#
_cell.length_a   1.000
_cell.length_b   1.000
_cell.length_c   1.000
_cell.angle_alpha   90.00
_cell.angle_beta   90.00
_cell.angle_gamma   90.00
#
_symmetry.space_group_name_H-M   'P 1'
#
loop_
_entity.id
_entity.type
_entity.pdbx_description
1 polymer ?
#
loop_
_entity_poly.entity_id
_entity_poly.type
_entity_poly.pdbx_seq_one_letter_code
_entity_poly.pdbx_strand_id
1 'polypeptide(L)'
;MQNNSQSCISALYRWFGFAILVAVCQGQHLSQLVGLGEFTEDERKNCEFTSSESHTCENCVAKGSQCFYCGGTTDRCLPYAWYFPGCELSDVRHNKCWVNLSAVVIVVSVISGILFVIFISCLCYCCCRCRAYERERAKQKGEKWNFQQELKRAEMQNRHSFRRAERE
;
A
#
# COMPACT_ATOMS: atom_id res chain seq x y z
N MET A 1 6.32 27.04 -17.93
CA MET A 1 6.75 25.75 -17.35
C MET A 1 5.81 25.34 -16.22
N GLN A 2 4.68 24.68 -16.54
CA GLN A 2 3.60 24.41 -15.58
C GLN A 2 3.21 22.92 -15.47
N ASN A 3 4.00 22.00 -16.04
CA ASN A 3 3.52 20.64 -16.37
C ASN A 3 4.03 19.49 -15.47
N ASN A 4 5.03 19.71 -14.60
CA ASN A 4 5.61 18.61 -13.80
C ASN A 4 4.81 18.27 -12.53
N SER A 5 4.18 19.26 -11.88
CA SER A 5 3.53 19.04 -10.57
C SER A 5 2.15 18.37 -10.66
N GLN A 6 1.34 18.68 -11.68
CA GLN A 6 0.07 17.98 -11.94
C GLN A 6 0.27 16.54 -12.46
N SER A 7 1.39 16.28 -13.15
CA SER A 7 1.71 14.94 -13.66
C SER A 7 2.07 13.96 -12.53
N CYS A 8 2.77 14.40 -11.48
CA CYS A 8 3.13 13.51 -10.37
C CYS A 8 1.92 13.05 -9.54
N ILE A 9 0.99 13.95 -9.23
CA ILE A 9 -0.19 13.61 -8.41
C ILE A 9 -1.16 12.72 -9.20
N SER A 10 -1.41 13.04 -10.48
CA SER A 10 -2.26 12.22 -11.34
C SER A 10 -1.61 10.88 -11.68
N ALA A 11 -0.29 10.82 -11.85
CA ALA A 11 0.44 9.56 -12.00
C ALA A 11 0.38 8.72 -10.72
N LEU A 12 0.51 9.32 -9.53
CA LEU A 12 0.39 8.63 -8.25
C LEU A 12 -1.02 8.15 -7.95
N TYR A 13 -2.06 8.94 -8.22
CA TYR A 13 -3.46 8.49 -8.09
C TYR A 13 -3.82 7.44 -9.14
N ARG A 14 -3.23 7.49 -10.34
CA ARG A 14 -3.36 6.41 -11.32
C ARG A 14 -2.63 5.15 -10.86
N TRP A 15 -1.45 5.28 -10.25
CA TRP A 15 -0.68 4.13 -9.76
C TRP A 15 -1.31 3.51 -8.51
N PHE A 16 -1.77 4.31 -7.55
CA PHE A 16 -2.57 3.87 -6.41
C PHE A 16 -3.93 3.34 -6.84
N GLY A 17 -4.60 4.01 -7.77
CA GLY A 17 -5.85 3.53 -8.36
C GLY A 17 -5.65 2.18 -9.03
N PHE A 18 -4.58 2.00 -9.82
CA PHE A 18 -4.26 0.75 -10.48
C PHE A 18 -3.84 -0.34 -9.47
N ALA A 19 -3.05 0.00 -8.45
CA ALA A 19 -2.63 -0.93 -7.39
C ALA A 19 -3.82 -1.37 -6.52
N ILE A 20 -4.73 -0.46 -6.16
CA ILE A 20 -5.97 -0.76 -5.44
C ILE A 20 -6.90 -1.59 -6.34
N LEU A 21 -7.04 -1.25 -7.61
CA LEU A 21 -7.89 -1.99 -8.55
C LEU A 21 -7.33 -3.40 -8.83
N VAL A 22 -6.01 -3.55 -8.89
CA VAL A 22 -5.31 -4.85 -8.93
C VAL A 22 -5.49 -5.61 -7.62
N ALA A 23 -5.36 -4.97 -6.46
CA ALA A 23 -5.57 -5.59 -5.15
C ALA A 23 -7.04 -6.03 -4.94
N VAL A 24 -8.01 -5.23 -5.40
CA VAL A 24 -9.44 -5.57 -5.39
C VAL A 24 -9.76 -6.69 -6.38
N CYS A 25 -9.16 -6.68 -7.58
CA CYS A 25 -9.24 -7.80 -8.53
C CYS A 25 -8.62 -9.09 -7.98
N GLN A 26 -7.48 -9.01 -7.29
CA GLN A 26 -6.86 -10.17 -6.63
C GLN A 26 -7.64 -10.62 -5.39
N GLY A 27 -8.26 -9.69 -4.66
CA GLY A 27 -9.13 -9.99 -3.52
C GLY A 27 -10.39 -10.76 -3.90
N GLN A 28 -10.95 -10.52 -5.09
CA GLN A 28 -12.05 -11.33 -5.63
C GLN A 28 -11.64 -12.77 -5.94
N HIS A 29 -10.36 -13.02 -6.30
CA HIS A 29 -9.83 -14.37 -6.52
C HIS A 29 -9.49 -15.12 -5.21
N LEU A 30 -9.20 -14.40 -4.12
CA LEU A 30 -8.91 -15.00 -2.81
C LEU A 30 -10.13 -15.67 -2.17
N SER A 31 -11.34 -15.29 -2.58
CA SER A 31 -12.59 -15.83 -2.01
C SER A 31 -12.83 -17.30 -2.36
N GLN A 32 -12.11 -17.87 -3.35
CA GLN A 32 -12.16 -19.31 -3.65
C GLN A 32 -11.27 -20.19 -2.76
N LEU A 33 -10.39 -19.61 -1.92
CA LEU A 33 -9.46 -20.37 -1.06
C LEU A 33 -9.94 -20.56 0.38
N VAL A 34 -11.10 -20.00 0.75
CA VAL A 34 -11.77 -20.28 2.03
C VAL A 34 -12.71 -21.49 1.87
N GLY A 35 -12.19 -22.56 1.28
CA GLY A 35 -12.77 -23.89 1.35
C GLY A 35 -12.09 -24.63 2.49
N LEU A 36 -12.87 -25.07 3.47
CA LEU A 36 -12.44 -25.78 4.69
C LEU A 36 -11.35 -26.82 4.39
N GLY A 37 -10.13 -26.54 4.86
CA GLY A 37 -9.01 -27.46 4.85
C GLY A 37 -9.18 -28.51 5.94
N GLU A 38 -9.86 -29.61 5.62
CA GLU A 38 -9.55 -30.90 6.22
C GLU A 38 -8.44 -31.53 5.39
N PHE A 39 -7.26 -31.69 5.99
CA PHE A 39 -6.18 -32.47 5.39
C PHE A 39 -6.62 -33.91 5.21
N THR A 40 -6.42 -34.46 4.01
CA THR A 40 -6.63 -35.89 3.80
C THR A 40 -5.64 -36.69 4.65
N GLU A 41 -6.05 -37.86 5.15
CA GLU A 41 -5.19 -38.78 5.91
C GLU A 41 -3.89 -39.13 5.14
N ASP A 42 -3.97 -39.18 3.81
CA ASP A 42 -2.84 -39.48 2.93
C ASP A 42 -1.79 -38.35 2.90
N GLU A 43 -2.22 -37.09 2.90
CA GLU A 43 -1.30 -35.95 2.97
C GLU A 43 -0.55 -35.89 4.31
N ARG A 44 -1.22 -36.24 5.40
CA ARG A 44 -0.59 -36.30 6.73
C ARG A 44 0.50 -37.38 6.77
N LYS A 45 0.22 -38.57 6.22
CA LYS A 45 1.18 -39.69 6.15
C LYS A 45 2.40 -39.38 5.27
N ASN A 46 2.22 -38.59 4.22
CA ASN A 46 3.33 -38.20 3.34
C ASN A 46 4.36 -37.28 4.03
N CYS A 47 3.90 -36.40 4.93
CA CYS A 47 4.80 -35.50 5.65
C CYS A 47 5.36 -36.10 6.95
N GLU A 48 4.69 -37.09 7.55
CA GLU A 48 5.13 -37.69 8.81
C GLU A 48 6.52 -38.35 8.70
N PHE A 49 7.26 -38.40 9.82
CA PHE A 49 8.55 -39.07 9.87
C PHE A 49 8.37 -40.59 9.83
N THR A 50 9.16 -41.25 9.00
CA THR A 50 9.21 -42.72 9.02
C THR A 50 10.17 -43.19 10.11
N SER A 51 9.96 -44.40 10.65
CA SER A 51 10.80 -44.98 11.71
C SER A 51 12.29 -45.15 11.36
N SER A 52 12.66 -44.99 10.09
CA SER A 52 14.03 -45.05 9.58
C SER A 52 14.70 -43.68 9.43
N GLU A 53 13.96 -42.58 9.56
CA GLU A 53 14.46 -41.22 9.37
C GLU A 53 14.80 -40.56 10.71
N SER A 54 15.89 -39.79 10.76
CA SER A 54 16.15 -38.92 11.90
C SER A 54 15.12 -37.79 11.94
N HIS A 55 14.56 -37.52 13.12
CA HIS A 55 13.60 -36.44 13.36
C HIS A 55 14.32 -35.08 13.35
N THR A 56 14.87 -34.71 12.20
CA THR A 56 15.54 -33.44 12.00
C THR A 56 14.74 -32.58 11.03
N CYS A 57 14.92 -31.28 11.21
CA CYS A 57 14.23 -30.28 10.43
C CYS A 57 14.68 -30.28 8.96
N GLU A 58 15.94 -30.63 8.64
CA GLU A 58 16.36 -30.78 7.24
C GLU A 58 15.59 -31.89 6.52
N ASN A 59 15.34 -33.02 7.19
CA ASN A 59 14.65 -34.16 6.60
C ASN A 59 13.18 -33.85 6.31
N CYS A 60 12.51 -33.12 7.21
CA CYS A 60 11.12 -32.70 7.02
C CYS A 60 10.99 -31.68 5.87
N VAL A 61 11.88 -30.69 5.82
CA VAL A 61 11.87 -29.66 4.76
C VAL A 61 12.22 -30.25 3.39
N ALA A 62 13.05 -31.31 3.35
CA ALA A 62 13.40 -32.00 2.10
C ALA A 62 12.19 -32.69 1.42
N LYS A 63 11.11 -32.99 2.17
CA LYS A 63 9.89 -33.60 1.59
C LYS A 63 9.11 -32.64 0.68
N GLY A 64 9.33 -31.33 0.81
CA GLY A 64 8.79 -30.31 -0.09
C GLY A 64 8.13 -29.14 0.64
N SER A 65 7.58 -28.20 -0.14
CA SER A 65 6.93 -26.98 0.37
C SER A 65 5.55 -27.21 0.99
N GLN A 66 4.96 -28.40 0.76
CA GLN A 66 3.70 -28.83 1.37
C GLN A 66 3.87 -29.39 2.79
N CYS A 67 5.09 -29.52 3.32
CA CYS A 67 5.37 -29.99 4.67
C CYS A 67 6.10 -28.92 5.49
N PHE A 68 5.88 -28.89 6.80
CA PHE A 68 6.59 -28.01 7.74
C PHE A 68 7.03 -28.76 8.99
N TYR A 69 8.13 -28.29 9.58
CA TYR A 69 8.69 -28.83 10.81
C TYR A 69 8.23 -28.01 12.01
N CYS A 70 7.95 -28.68 13.13
CA CYS A 70 7.59 -28.07 14.39
C CYS A 70 8.51 -28.55 15.51
N GLY A 71 9.32 -27.63 16.06
CA GLY A 71 10.38 -27.93 17.02
C GLY A 71 10.05 -27.55 18.47
N GLY A 72 8.94 -28.04 19.00
CA GLY A 72 8.52 -27.84 20.40
C GLY A 72 9.00 -28.96 21.33
N THR A 73 8.16 -29.41 22.27
CA THR A 73 8.47 -30.55 23.17
C THR A 73 8.54 -31.91 22.45
N THR A 74 8.02 -31.99 21.23
CA THR A 74 8.10 -33.19 20.39
C THR A 74 8.28 -32.73 18.96
N ASP A 75 9.35 -33.20 18.32
CA ASP A 75 9.63 -32.89 16.92
C ASP A 75 8.64 -33.63 16.02
N ARG A 76 7.86 -32.86 15.25
CA ARG A 76 6.83 -33.38 14.35
C ARG A 76 6.93 -32.71 12.98
N CYS A 77 6.65 -33.47 11.94
CA CYS A 77 6.52 -32.96 10.57
C CYS A 77 5.05 -33.07 10.16
N LEU A 78 4.46 -31.94 9.77
CA LEU A 78 3.03 -31.80 9.53
C LEU A 78 2.80 -31.17 8.14
N PRO A 79 1.67 -31.46 7.48
CA PRO A 79 1.37 -30.86 6.19
C PRO A 79 0.93 -29.39 6.36
N TYR A 80 1.46 -28.52 5.51
CA TYR A 80 1.28 -27.07 5.53
C TYR A 80 0.01 -26.65 4.77
N ALA A 81 -0.92 -25.98 5.46
CA ALA A 81 -2.09 -25.33 4.84
C ALA A 81 -1.86 -23.82 4.76
N TRP A 82 -2.92 -23.04 4.49
CA TRP A 82 -2.91 -21.58 4.66
C TRP A 82 -2.57 -21.11 6.10
N TYR A 83 -2.46 -22.05 7.06
CA TYR A 83 -2.09 -21.86 8.46
C TYR A 83 -1.28 -23.06 8.98
N PHE A 84 -0.64 -22.89 10.14
CA PHE A 84 0.15 -23.94 10.82
C PHE A 84 -0.67 -24.61 11.93
N PRO A 85 -1.36 -25.75 11.67
CA PRO A 85 -2.19 -26.40 12.67
C PRO A 85 -1.37 -26.97 13.82
N GLY A 86 -1.72 -26.59 15.06
CA GLY A 86 -1.22 -27.25 16.28
C GLY A 86 0.23 -26.93 16.67
N CYS A 87 0.85 -25.89 16.08
CA CYS A 87 2.20 -25.47 16.41
C CYS A 87 2.32 -23.95 16.57
N GLU A 88 3.16 -23.54 17.51
CA GLU A 88 3.41 -22.13 17.78
C GLU A 88 4.33 -21.53 16.72
N LEU A 89 4.03 -20.32 16.25
CA LEU A 89 4.76 -19.65 15.17
C LEU A 89 6.26 -19.41 15.47
N SER A 90 6.69 -19.52 16.72
CA SER A 90 8.10 -19.42 17.12
C SER A 90 8.92 -20.64 16.69
N ASP A 91 8.29 -21.82 16.73
CA ASP A 91 8.97 -23.12 16.63
C ASP A 91 8.74 -23.78 15.27
N VAL A 92 7.88 -23.18 14.45
CA VAL A 92 7.61 -23.59 13.08
C VAL A 92 8.77 -23.20 12.18
N ARG A 93 9.25 -24.17 11.42
CA ARG A 93 10.26 -24.02 10.36
C ARG A 93 9.68 -24.56 9.07
N HIS A 94 9.48 -23.66 8.10
CA HIS A 94 8.92 -23.98 6.79
C HIS A 94 9.91 -23.57 5.71
N ASN A 95 10.15 -24.45 4.74
CA ASN A 95 11.08 -24.27 3.60
C ASN A 95 12.57 -24.12 3.96
N LYS A 96 12.91 -23.53 5.12
CA LYS A 96 14.28 -23.38 5.61
C LYS A 96 14.32 -23.54 7.13
N CYS A 97 15.31 -24.28 7.62
CA CYS A 97 15.37 -24.67 9.03
C CYS A 97 15.86 -23.57 9.98
N TRP A 98 16.74 -22.71 9.50
CA TRP A 98 17.39 -21.65 10.28
C TRP A 98 16.57 -20.35 10.44
N VAL A 99 15.39 -20.23 9.81
CA VAL A 99 14.60 -19.00 9.82
C VAL A 99 13.27 -19.23 10.51
N ASN A 100 13.01 -18.46 11.57
CA ASN A 100 11.73 -18.48 12.28
C ASN A 100 10.72 -17.64 11.50
N LEU A 101 9.55 -18.18 11.19
CA LEU A 101 8.49 -17.44 10.48
C LEU A 101 8.06 -16.19 11.24
N SER A 102 7.98 -16.27 12.57
CA SER A 102 7.70 -15.12 13.44
C SER A 102 8.64 -13.94 13.15
N ALA A 103 9.94 -14.20 13.03
CA ALA A 103 10.93 -13.15 12.80
C ALA A 103 10.76 -12.52 11.41
N VAL A 104 10.50 -13.33 10.38
CA VAL A 104 10.29 -12.84 9.01
C VAL A 104 9.05 -11.95 8.94
N VAL A 105 7.95 -12.37 9.56
CA VAL A 105 6.70 -11.58 9.58
C VAL A 105 6.93 -10.22 10.25
N ILE A 106 7.62 -10.18 11.38
CA ILE A 106 7.94 -8.93 12.07
C ILE A 106 8.78 -8.02 11.16
N VAL A 107 9.85 -8.53 10.55
CA VAL A 107 10.72 -7.72 9.68
C VAL A 107 9.95 -7.15 8.48
N VAL A 108 9.14 -7.96 7.81
CA VAL A 108 8.31 -7.50 6.68
C VAL A 108 7.28 -6.45 7.13
N SER A 109 6.64 -6.66 8.29
CA SER A 109 5.70 -5.71 8.85
C SER A 109 6.35 -4.35 9.14
N VAL A 110 7.56 -4.34 9.71
CA VAL A 110 8.29 -3.11 10.02
C VAL A 110 8.70 -2.38 8.74
N ILE A 111 9.25 -3.10 7.74
CA ILE A 111 9.64 -2.50 6.46
C ILE A 111 8.42 -1.88 5.77
N SER A 112 7.31 -2.62 5.69
CA SER A 112 6.08 -2.13 5.08
C SER A 112 5.51 -0.91 5.83
N GLY A 113 5.54 -0.93 7.17
CA GLY A 113 5.10 0.18 8.01
C GLY A 113 5.92 1.45 7.78
N ILE A 114 7.25 1.35 7.72
CA ILE A 114 8.13 2.49 7.45
C ILE A 114 7.84 3.08 6.06
N LEU A 115 7.73 2.23 5.04
CA LEU A 115 7.40 2.67 3.68
C LEU A 115 6.04 3.37 3.62
N PHE A 116 5.05 2.85 4.36
CA PHE A 116 3.72 3.44 4.43
C PHE A 116 3.72 4.83 5.10
N VAL A 117 4.48 5.00 6.19
CA VAL A 117 4.62 6.30 6.88
C VAL A 117 5.35 7.32 6.01
N ILE A 118 6.42 6.93 5.32
CA ILE A 118 7.12 7.80 4.37
C ILE A 118 6.19 8.22 3.23
N PHE A 119 5.39 7.29 2.73
CA PHE A 119 4.43 7.57 1.68
C PHE A 119 3.34 8.56 2.14
N ILE A 120 2.69 8.32 3.29
CA ILE A 120 1.67 9.23 3.83
C ILE A 120 2.25 10.63 4.13
N SER A 121 3.43 10.70 4.75
CA SER A 121 4.05 12.00 5.06
C SER A 121 4.42 12.78 3.78
N CYS A 122 4.92 12.10 2.76
CA CYS A 122 5.16 12.70 1.44
C CYS A 122 3.86 13.21 0.80
N LEU A 123 2.77 12.43 0.88
CA LEU A 123 1.45 12.85 0.41
C LEU A 123 0.92 14.07 1.17
N CYS A 124 0.97 14.06 2.50
CA CYS A 124 0.53 15.18 3.33
C CYS A 124 1.34 16.44 3.00
N TYR A 125 2.67 16.33 2.91
CA TYR A 125 3.55 17.46 2.59
C TYR A 125 3.28 18.00 1.18
N CYS A 126 3.18 17.13 0.17
CA CYS A 126 2.87 17.52 -1.19
C CYS A 126 1.47 18.17 -1.30
N CYS A 127 0.44 17.59 -0.69
CA CYS A 127 -0.92 18.14 -0.69
C CYS A 127 -1.01 19.49 0.04
N CYS A 128 -0.34 19.65 1.19
CA CYS A 128 -0.29 20.91 1.92
C CYS A 128 0.44 21.99 1.10
N ARG A 129 1.56 21.66 0.45
CA ARG A 129 2.31 22.61 -0.38
C ARG A 129 1.56 23.00 -1.65
N CYS A 130 0.87 22.05 -2.28
CA CYS A 130 0.00 22.30 -3.44
C CYS A 130 -1.18 23.20 -3.07
N ARG A 131 -1.86 22.96 -1.92
CA ARG A 131 -2.93 23.85 -1.44
C ARG A 131 -2.42 25.27 -1.17
N ALA A 132 -1.23 25.42 -0.59
CA ALA A 132 -0.63 26.74 -0.37
C ALA A 132 -0.36 27.47 -1.69
N TYR A 133 0.21 26.77 -2.68
CA TYR A 133 0.50 27.35 -4.00
C TYR A 133 -0.77 27.72 -4.77
N GLU A 134 -1.81 26.87 -4.74
CA GLU A 134 -3.12 27.16 -5.32
C GLU A 134 -3.74 28.42 -4.69
N ARG A 135 -3.63 28.56 -3.36
CA ARG A 135 -4.18 29.70 -2.62
C ARG A 135 -3.47 31.01 -2.95
N GLU A 136 -2.15 31.01 -3.07
CA GLU A 136 -1.38 32.18 -3.51
C GLU A 136 -1.72 32.56 -4.96
N ARG A 137 -1.84 31.57 -5.85
CA ARG A 137 -2.22 31.80 -7.25
C ARG A 137 -3.64 32.34 -7.37
N ALA A 138 -4.58 31.88 -6.54
CA ALA A 138 -5.94 32.38 -6.49
C ALA A 138 -5.98 33.84 -6.02
N LYS A 139 -5.19 34.20 -5.00
CA LYS A 139 -5.05 35.60 -4.54
C LYS A 139 -4.55 36.51 -5.66
N GLN A 140 -3.45 36.15 -6.34
CA GLN A 140 -2.90 36.95 -7.44
C GLN A 140 -3.88 37.11 -8.61
N LYS A 141 -4.67 36.08 -8.92
CA LYS A 141 -5.72 36.16 -9.95
C LYS A 141 -6.85 37.11 -9.53
N GLY A 142 -7.25 37.07 -8.25
CA GLY A 142 -8.25 37.98 -7.69
C GLY A 142 -7.80 39.43 -7.72
N GLU A 143 -6.55 39.71 -7.34
CA GLU A 143 -5.97 41.06 -7.40
C GLU A 143 -5.93 41.61 -8.84
N LYS A 144 -5.50 40.79 -9.81
CA LYS A 144 -5.53 41.18 -11.23
C LYS A 144 -6.94 41.46 -11.75
N TRP A 145 -7.92 40.68 -11.31
CA TRP A 145 -9.33 40.89 -11.69
C TRP A 145 -9.88 42.19 -11.12
N ASN A 146 -9.64 42.45 -9.82
CA ASN A 146 -10.05 43.68 -9.16
C ASN A 146 -9.42 44.91 -9.82
N PHE A 147 -8.11 44.87 -10.10
CA PHE A 147 -7.41 45.97 -10.77
C PHE A 147 -7.99 46.29 -12.17
N GLN A 148 -8.29 45.26 -12.97
CA GLN A 148 -8.93 45.48 -14.27
C GLN A 148 -10.35 46.06 -14.15
N GLN A 149 -11.09 45.65 -13.12
CA GLN A 149 -12.44 46.14 -12.87
C GLN A 149 -12.45 47.61 -12.41
N GLU A 150 -11.46 48.00 -11.60
CA GLU A 150 -11.22 49.40 -11.23
C GLU A 150 -10.83 50.26 -12.43
N LEU A 151 -9.92 49.77 -13.30
CA LEU A 151 -9.58 50.48 -14.54
C LEU A 151 -10.81 50.74 -15.41
N LYS A 152 -11.67 49.72 -15.61
CA LYS A 152 -12.90 49.86 -16.38
C LYS A 152 -13.88 50.86 -15.76
N ARG A 153 -13.98 50.88 -14.42
CA ARG A 153 -14.82 51.87 -13.71
C ARG A 153 -14.28 53.29 -13.88
N ALA A 154 -12.97 53.48 -13.77
CA ALA A 154 -12.33 54.77 -13.99
C ALA A 154 -12.48 55.25 -15.45
N GLU A 155 -12.36 54.36 -16.43
CA GLU A 155 -12.59 54.70 -17.83
C GLU A 155 -14.05 55.15 -18.08
N MET A 156 -15.03 54.43 -17.52
CA MET A 156 -16.44 54.82 -17.64
C MET A 156 -16.72 56.18 -16.98
N GLN A 157 -16.11 56.46 -15.82
CA GLN A 157 -16.22 57.77 -15.17
C GLN A 157 -15.61 58.89 -16.02
N ASN A 158 -14.43 58.68 -16.60
CA ASN A 158 -13.81 59.66 -17.50
C ASN A 158 -14.65 59.90 -18.77
N ARG A 159 -15.27 58.87 -19.34
CA ARG A 159 -16.21 59.04 -20.47
C ARG A 159 -17.47 59.80 -20.08
N HIS A 160 -17.90 59.69 -18.82
CA HIS A 160 -19.05 60.44 -18.32
C HIS A 160 -18.73 61.90 -18.02
N SER A 161 -17.54 62.20 -17.48
CA SER A 161 -17.10 63.58 -17.22
C SER A 161 -16.86 64.35 -18.52
N PHE A 162 -16.21 63.72 -19.51
CA PHE A 162 -16.00 64.32 -20.83
C PHE A 162 -17.34 64.76 -21.48
N ARG A 163 -18.36 63.90 -21.44
CA ARG A 163 -19.71 64.19 -21.96
C ARG A 163 -20.51 65.23 -21.13
N ARG A 164 -20.08 65.55 -19.92
CA ARG A 164 -20.67 66.66 -19.13
C ARG A 164 -19.99 67.97 -19.49
N ALA A 165 -18.67 67.98 -19.63
CA ALA A 165 -17.89 69.16 -20.01
C ALA A 165 -18.25 69.69 -21.41
N GLU A 166 -18.63 68.82 -22.35
CA GLU A 166 -19.08 69.24 -23.69
C GLU A 166 -20.47 69.91 -23.69
N ARG A 167 -21.23 69.82 -22.59
CA ARG A 167 -22.57 70.41 -22.46
C ARG A 167 -22.59 71.74 -21.70
N GLU A 168 -21.45 72.20 -21.21
CA GLU A 168 -21.22 73.50 -20.57
C GLU A 168 -20.51 74.44 -21.54
#